data_AF-A0A6P3HW56-F1
#
_entry.id   AF-A0A6P3HW56-F1
#
_cell.length_a   1.000
_cell.length_b   1.000
_cell.length_c   1.000
_cell.angle_alpha   90.00
_cell.angle_beta   90.00
_cell.angle_gamma   90.00
#
_symmetry.space_group_name_H-M   'P 1'
#
loop_
_entity.id
_entity.type
_entity.pdbx_description
1 polymer ?
#
loop_
_entity_poly.entity_id
_entity_poly.type
_entity_poly.pdbx_seq_one_letter_code
_entity_poly.pdbx_strand_id
1 'polypeptide(L)'
;MCVFVFSIKHCTILSNNVDHLLLNLTLSDIMVSLANASTLQKDSSWIERIRKFVTETLEDGSRLNSKQLNRLLGVSWRLMQIQPNREATESLIKAVYTLYQQRGLLIPVRTLLLKFFSKIYQKEELRAYRIRYRSKVLSRWLAGLPLQLAHLGSRNPELSTQLIDIIHTAAARANKELLKSLQVTALQIYDPQEGTVVVLPAESQQLLVQLVYFLPSLPADLLSRLSRCCIMGRLSANLAAMLIGILHMR
;
A
#
# COMPACT_ATOMS: atom_id res chain seq x y z
N MET A 1 -25.04 9.03 -26.28
CA MET A 1 -23.61 9.34 -26.45
C MET A 1 -23.25 10.36 -25.37
N CYS A 2 -22.68 9.92 -24.25
CA CYS A 2 -22.39 10.83 -23.12
C CYS A 2 -21.24 11.76 -23.51
N VAL A 3 -21.48 13.08 -23.42
CA VAL A 3 -20.45 14.10 -23.62
C VAL A 3 -19.50 14.02 -22.44
N PHE A 4 -18.36 13.35 -22.63
CA PHE A 4 -17.23 13.56 -21.74
C PHE A 4 -16.72 14.99 -21.95
N VAL A 5 -16.59 15.75 -20.86
CA VAL A 5 -15.84 17.01 -20.89
C VAL A 5 -14.34 16.68 -20.84
N PHE A 6 -13.82 16.15 -21.95
CA PHE A 6 -12.38 16.13 -22.25
C PHE A 6 -12.04 17.44 -22.99
N SER A 7 -12.13 18.58 -22.31
CA SER A 7 -11.52 19.83 -22.77
C SER A 7 -10.65 20.35 -21.64
N ILE A 8 -9.38 19.95 -21.66
CA ILE A 8 -8.23 20.76 -22.11
C ILE A 8 -7.75 21.67 -20.98
N LYS A 9 -6.55 21.32 -20.48
CA LYS A 9 -5.48 22.23 -20.11
C LYS A 9 -5.92 23.67 -19.85
N HIS A 10 -6.43 23.95 -18.67
CA HIS A 10 -6.11 25.16 -17.92
C HIS A 10 -6.73 25.05 -16.54
N CYS A 11 -5.86 25.06 -15.54
CA CYS A 11 -6.21 25.58 -14.24
C CYS A 11 -6.71 27.02 -14.44
N THR A 12 -8.01 27.25 -14.40
CA THR A 12 -8.59 28.56 -14.11
C THR A 12 -9.99 28.41 -13.52
N ILE A 13 -10.09 28.85 -12.28
CA ILE A 13 -11.30 29.13 -11.52
C ILE A 13 -12.25 29.97 -12.39
N LEU A 14 -13.51 29.55 -12.55
CA LEU A 14 -14.70 30.42 -12.48
C LEU A 14 -16.03 29.63 -12.66
N SER A 15 -16.90 29.80 -11.66
CA SER A 15 -18.37 29.83 -11.75
C SER A 15 -19.15 28.53 -12.03
N ASN A 16 -19.14 27.62 -11.06
CA ASN A 16 -20.31 26.98 -10.42
C ASN A 16 -19.78 25.91 -9.46
N ASN A 17 -20.43 25.69 -8.32
CA ASN A 17 -20.01 24.79 -7.22
C ASN A 17 -19.97 23.29 -7.59
N VAL A 18 -19.69 22.95 -8.84
CA VAL A 18 -19.57 21.58 -9.33
C VAL A 18 -18.10 21.20 -9.31
N ASP A 19 -17.75 20.24 -8.47
CA ASP A 19 -16.46 19.57 -8.52
C ASP A 19 -16.38 18.77 -9.84
N HIS A 20 -15.88 19.43 -10.89
CA HIS A 20 -15.78 18.88 -12.24
C HIS A 20 -14.94 17.60 -12.28
N LEU A 21 -13.93 17.49 -11.42
CA LEU A 21 -13.16 16.27 -11.26
C LEU A 21 -14.04 15.15 -10.71
N LEU A 22 -14.79 15.39 -9.64
CA LEU A 22 -15.70 14.40 -9.08
C LEU A 22 -16.80 13.99 -10.06
N LEU A 23 -17.30 14.92 -10.89
CA LEU A 23 -18.25 14.61 -11.96
C LEU A 23 -17.63 13.67 -13.00
N ASN A 24 -16.44 14.00 -13.51
CA ASN A 24 -15.72 13.17 -14.47
C ASN A 24 -15.40 11.79 -13.91
N LEU A 25 -15.02 11.71 -12.62
CA LEU A 25 -14.81 10.44 -11.93
C LEU A 25 -16.10 9.65 -11.78
N THR A 26 -17.23 10.30 -11.52
CA THR A 26 -18.55 9.64 -11.40
C THR A 26 -19.01 9.09 -12.75
N LEU A 27 -18.83 9.85 -13.82
CA LEU A 27 -19.13 9.37 -15.17
C LEU A 27 -18.22 8.20 -15.55
N SER A 28 -16.92 8.31 -15.27
CA SER A 28 -15.96 7.23 -15.51
C SER A 28 -16.33 5.96 -14.74
N ASP A 29 -16.73 6.10 -13.48
CA ASP A 29 -17.22 5.03 -12.62
C ASP A 29 -18.41 4.29 -13.23
N ILE A 30 -19.45 5.03 -13.61
CA ILE A 30 -20.67 4.47 -14.22
C ILE A 30 -20.31 3.77 -15.54
N MET A 31 -19.55 4.44 -16.41
CA MET A 31 -19.22 3.90 -17.73
C MET A 31 -18.38 2.63 -17.63
N VAL A 32 -17.33 2.64 -16.81
CA VAL A 32 -16.51 1.43 -16.57
C VAL A 32 -17.35 0.32 -15.96
N SER A 33 -18.36 0.62 -15.12
CA SER A 33 -19.26 -0.41 -14.56
C SER A 33 -20.23 -1.02 -15.57
N LEU A 34 -20.52 -0.31 -16.66
CA LEU A 34 -21.37 -0.80 -17.75
C LEU A 34 -20.58 -1.63 -18.78
N ALA A 35 -19.24 -1.52 -18.79
CA ALA A 35 -18.41 -2.32 -19.68
C ALA A 35 -18.36 -3.78 -19.21
N ASN A 36 -18.67 -4.69 -20.14
CA ASN A 36 -18.59 -6.13 -19.92
C ASN A 36 -17.47 -6.74 -20.79
N ALA A 37 -16.96 -7.89 -20.35
CA ALA A 37 -15.91 -8.61 -21.10
C ALA A 37 -16.33 -8.97 -22.55
N SER A 38 -17.64 -9.07 -22.81
CA SER A 38 -18.20 -9.36 -24.13
C SER A 38 -18.25 -8.15 -25.08
N THR A 39 -18.25 -6.91 -24.57
CA THR A 39 -18.28 -5.68 -25.38
C THR A 39 -16.92 -4.97 -25.46
N LEU A 40 -15.91 -5.52 -24.79
CA LEU A 40 -14.59 -4.91 -24.58
C LEU A 40 -13.88 -4.44 -25.87
N GLN A 41 -14.01 -5.17 -26.99
CA GLN A 41 -13.42 -4.74 -28.26
C GLN A 41 -14.05 -3.46 -28.80
N LYS A 42 -15.38 -3.33 -28.71
CA LYS A 42 -16.14 -2.15 -29.15
C LYS A 42 -15.90 -0.95 -28.21
N ASP A 43 -15.68 -1.25 -26.93
CA ASP A 43 -15.51 -0.27 -25.86
C ASP A 43 -14.05 0.20 -25.67
N SER A 44 -13.10 -0.42 -26.37
CA SER A 44 -11.66 -0.20 -26.22
C SER A 44 -11.24 1.27 -26.31
N SER A 45 -11.83 2.04 -27.22
CA SER A 45 -11.45 3.44 -27.48
C SER A 45 -11.79 4.39 -26.32
N TRP A 46 -12.94 4.22 -25.67
CA TRP A 46 -13.33 5.07 -24.54
C TRP A 46 -12.76 4.58 -23.22
N ILE A 47 -12.57 3.26 -23.06
CA ILE A 47 -11.84 2.69 -21.91
C ILE A 47 -10.41 3.24 -21.86
N GLU A 48 -9.74 3.33 -23.01
CA GLU A 48 -8.39 3.89 -23.08
C GLU A 48 -8.36 5.39 -22.74
N ARG A 49 -9.38 6.16 -23.15
CA ARG A 49 -9.52 7.57 -22.73
C ARG A 49 -9.69 7.69 -21.23
N ILE A 50 -10.54 6.88 -20.61
CA ILE A 50 -10.71 6.88 -19.15
C ILE A 50 -9.40 6.48 -18.45
N ARG A 51 -8.71 5.45 -18.96
CA ARG A 51 -7.40 5.05 -18.43
C ARG A 51 -6.41 6.20 -18.47
N LYS A 52 -6.28 6.86 -19.61
CA LYS A 52 -5.41 8.03 -19.77
C LYS A 52 -5.77 9.14 -18.79
N PHE A 53 -7.04 9.50 -18.68
CA PHE A 53 -7.52 10.49 -17.71
C PHE A 53 -7.17 10.14 -16.26
N VAL A 54 -7.42 8.90 -15.86
CA VAL A 54 -7.13 8.40 -14.50
C VAL A 54 -5.63 8.43 -14.22
N THR A 55 -4.81 7.96 -15.16
CA THR A 55 -3.35 7.98 -15.04
C THR A 55 -2.82 9.40 -14.93
N GLU A 56 -3.25 10.31 -15.83
CA GLU A 56 -2.84 11.72 -15.81
C GLU A 56 -3.26 12.38 -14.50
N THR A 57 -4.49 12.14 -14.01
CA THR A 57 -4.96 12.69 -12.72
C THR A 57 -4.15 12.19 -11.53
N LEU A 58 -3.69 10.93 -11.55
CA LEU A 58 -2.83 10.37 -10.49
C LEU A 58 -1.42 10.95 -10.54
N GLU A 59 -0.92 11.28 -11.72
CA GLU A 59 0.45 11.79 -11.94
C GLU A 59 0.56 13.32 -11.88
N ASP A 60 -0.54 14.04 -12.07
CA ASP A 60 -0.63 15.51 -12.12
C ASP A 60 -0.18 16.22 -10.84
N GLY A 61 -0.02 15.49 -9.74
CA GLY A 61 0.51 16.05 -8.49
C GLY A 61 -0.49 16.96 -7.75
N SER A 62 -1.71 17.10 -8.26
CA SER A 62 -2.78 17.83 -7.60
C SER A 62 -3.18 17.16 -6.28
N ARG A 63 -3.44 17.98 -5.27
CA ARG A 63 -3.85 17.50 -3.94
C ARG A 63 -5.29 16.99 -4.01
N LEU A 64 -5.44 15.70 -4.27
CA LEU A 64 -6.72 15.00 -4.22
C LEU A 64 -7.22 14.91 -2.77
N ASN A 65 -8.50 15.26 -2.56
CA ASN A 65 -9.15 14.96 -1.29
C ASN A 65 -9.51 13.47 -1.21
N SER A 66 -9.87 12.98 -0.01
CA SER A 66 -10.17 11.56 0.22
C SER A 66 -11.35 11.04 -0.61
N LYS A 67 -12.35 11.89 -0.90
CA LYS A 67 -13.54 11.50 -1.69
C LYS A 67 -13.18 11.31 -3.15
N GLN A 68 -12.44 12.26 -3.74
CA GLN A 68 -11.94 12.20 -5.10
C GLN A 68 -10.99 11.01 -5.28
N LEU A 69 -10.03 10.85 -4.36
CA LEU A 69 -9.10 9.72 -4.42
C LEU A 69 -9.84 8.38 -4.30
N ASN A 70 -10.79 8.23 -3.38
CA ASN A 70 -11.52 6.98 -3.22
C ASN A 70 -12.26 6.58 -4.51
N ARG A 71 -12.90 7.56 -5.19
CA ARG A 71 -13.53 7.31 -6.50
C ARG A 71 -12.52 6.97 -7.57
N LEU A 72 -11.43 7.72 -7.66
CA LEU A 72 -10.34 7.50 -8.61
C LEU A 72 -9.75 6.09 -8.48
N LEU A 73 -9.45 5.65 -7.26
CA LEU A 73 -8.98 4.29 -6.96
C LEU A 73 -10.04 3.23 -7.31
N GLY A 74 -11.33 3.52 -7.10
CA GLY A 74 -12.43 2.65 -7.52
C GLY A 74 -12.51 2.46 -9.04
N VAL A 75 -12.34 3.54 -9.81
CA VAL A 75 -12.24 3.48 -11.27
C VAL A 75 -11.00 2.70 -11.70
N SER A 76 -9.82 3.02 -11.15
CA SER A 76 -8.57 2.28 -11.41
C SER A 76 -8.72 0.79 -11.14
N TRP A 77 -9.35 0.42 -10.01
CA TRP A 77 -9.61 -0.97 -9.67
C TRP A 77 -10.39 -1.69 -10.76
N ARG A 78 -11.50 -1.11 -11.22
CA ARG A 78 -12.34 -1.73 -12.25
C ARG A 78 -11.67 -1.79 -13.62
N LEU A 79 -10.91 -0.75 -14.01
CA LEU A 79 -10.11 -0.79 -15.23
C LEU A 79 -9.16 -1.98 -15.26
N MET A 80 -8.52 -2.29 -14.11
CA MET A 80 -7.66 -3.48 -13.97
C MET A 80 -8.42 -4.82 -13.97
N GLN A 81 -9.74 -4.81 -13.73
CA GLN A 81 -10.57 -6.03 -13.80
C GLN A 81 -11.05 -6.32 -15.21
N ILE A 82 -11.57 -5.29 -15.89
CA ILE A 82 -12.27 -5.41 -17.18
C ILE A 82 -11.29 -5.69 -18.31
N GLN A 83 -10.12 -5.05 -18.27
CA GLN A 83 -9.06 -5.28 -19.24
C GLN A 83 -7.77 -5.64 -18.51
N PRO A 84 -7.51 -6.94 -18.25
CA PRO A 84 -6.26 -7.40 -17.64
C PRO A 84 -5.08 -7.34 -18.65
N ASN A 85 -4.91 -6.18 -19.30
CA ASN A 85 -3.71 -5.86 -20.04
C ASN A 85 -2.60 -5.59 -19.01
N ARG A 86 -1.51 -6.35 -19.11
CA ARG A 86 -0.37 -6.29 -18.20
C ARG A 86 0.27 -4.91 -18.15
N GLU A 87 0.59 -4.34 -19.30
CA GLU A 87 1.29 -3.05 -19.38
C GLU A 87 0.41 -1.94 -18.83
N ALA A 88 -0.87 -1.99 -19.19
CA ALA A 88 -1.83 -0.98 -18.80
C ALA A 88 -2.21 -1.08 -17.31
N THR A 89 -2.16 -2.30 -16.72
CA THR A 89 -2.29 -2.52 -15.28
C THR A 89 -1.05 -2.02 -14.53
N GLU A 90 0.16 -2.36 -14.99
CA GLU A 90 1.41 -1.91 -14.37
C GLU A 90 1.54 -0.37 -14.44
N SER A 91 1.12 0.26 -15.54
CA SER A 91 1.09 1.72 -15.67
C SER A 91 0.15 2.37 -14.65
N LEU A 92 -1.05 1.82 -14.43
CA LEU A 92 -1.97 2.32 -13.40
C LEU A 92 -1.40 2.15 -11.98
N ILE A 93 -0.81 0.98 -11.67
CA ILE A 93 -0.16 0.75 -10.38
C ILE A 93 1.00 1.73 -10.17
N LYS A 94 1.79 2.00 -11.22
CA LYS A 94 2.87 3.00 -11.19
C LYS A 94 2.35 4.41 -10.91
N ALA A 95 1.28 4.83 -11.56
CA ALA A 95 0.68 6.15 -11.35
C ALA A 95 0.19 6.32 -9.89
N VAL A 96 -0.48 5.31 -9.34
CA VAL A 96 -0.88 5.30 -7.93
C VAL A 96 0.34 5.33 -6.99
N TYR A 97 1.43 4.65 -7.38
CA TYR A 97 2.66 4.64 -6.60
C TYR A 97 3.35 6.01 -6.60
N THR A 98 3.37 6.71 -7.73
CA THR A 98 3.84 8.10 -7.83
C THR A 98 3.09 8.99 -6.85
N LEU A 99 1.75 8.90 -6.82
CA LEU A 99 0.94 9.63 -5.86
C LEU A 99 1.30 9.27 -4.41
N TYR A 100 1.46 7.98 -4.10
CA TYR A 100 1.82 7.50 -2.76
C TYR A 100 3.19 7.96 -2.25
N GLN A 101 4.15 8.19 -3.16
CA GLN A 101 5.48 8.68 -2.83
C GLN A 101 5.51 10.19 -2.52
N GLN A 102 4.43 10.93 -2.79
CA GLN A 102 4.38 12.36 -2.49
C GLN A 102 4.53 12.63 -0.99
N ARG A 103 5.28 13.69 -0.67
CA ARG A 103 5.46 14.17 0.70
C ARG A 103 4.26 15.01 1.12
N GLY A 104 3.92 14.97 2.41
CA GLY A 104 2.85 15.81 2.97
C GLY A 104 1.43 15.38 2.56
N LEU A 105 1.23 14.14 2.11
CA LEU A 105 -0.11 13.58 1.94
C LEU A 105 -0.85 13.56 3.28
N LEU A 106 -2.12 13.93 3.25
CA LEU A 106 -2.99 13.79 4.42
C LEU A 106 -3.12 12.31 4.81
N ILE A 107 -3.18 12.03 6.11
CA ILE A 107 -3.29 10.67 6.66
C ILE A 107 -4.43 9.86 6.00
N PRO A 108 -5.66 10.41 5.81
CA PRO A 108 -6.73 9.66 5.16
C PRO A 108 -6.42 9.28 3.70
N VAL A 109 -5.72 10.15 2.97
CA VAL A 109 -5.28 9.89 1.59
C VAL A 109 -4.24 8.77 1.57
N ARG A 110 -3.24 8.84 2.46
CA ARG A 110 -2.21 7.79 2.60
C ARG A 110 -2.82 6.44 3.00
N THR A 111 -3.82 6.45 3.87
CA THR A 111 -4.58 5.26 4.28
C THR A 111 -5.31 4.61 3.11
N LEU A 112 -6.00 5.41 2.28
CA LEU A 112 -6.70 4.89 1.09
C LEU A 112 -5.74 4.25 0.09
N LEU A 113 -4.59 4.88 -0.15
CA LEU A 113 -3.54 4.34 -1.03
C LEU A 113 -2.99 3.02 -0.48
N LEU A 114 -2.71 2.95 0.82
CA LEU A 114 -2.22 1.74 1.47
C LEU A 114 -3.22 0.59 1.37
N LYS A 115 -4.50 0.84 1.65
CA LYS A 115 -5.59 -0.14 1.50
C LYS A 115 -5.73 -0.63 0.06
N PHE A 116 -5.60 0.28 -0.90
CA PHE A 116 -5.66 -0.06 -2.32
C PHE A 116 -4.49 -0.97 -2.74
N PHE A 117 -3.26 -0.64 -2.36
CA PHE A 117 -2.11 -1.50 -2.63
C PHE A 117 -2.22 -2.87 -1.95
N SER A 118 -2.64 -2.91 -0.69
CA SER A 118 -2.91 -4.16 0.04
C SER A 118 -3.92 -5.03 -0.71
N LYS A 119 -5.02 -4.44 -1.20
CA LYS A 119 -6.03 -5.14 -2.00
C LYS A 119 -5.47 -5.71 -3.31
N ILE A 120 -4.64 -4.94 -4.03
CA ILE A 120 -4.00 -5.45 -5.26
C ILE A 120 -3.06 -6.60 -4.92
N TYR A 121 -2.22 -6.44 -3.89
CA TYR A 121 -1.27 -7.46 -3.47
C TYR A 121 -1.96 -8.77 -3.08
N GLN A 122 -3.02 -8.71 -2.28
CA GLN A 122 -3.81 -9.90 -1.90
C GLN A 122 -4.38 -10.61 -3.13
N LYS A 123 -4.88 -9.86 -4.11
CA LYS A 123 -5.44 -10.41 -5.35
C LYS A 123 -4.38 -11.01 -6.28
N GLU A 124 -3.20 -10.41 -6.38
CA GLU A 124 -2.08 -10.94 -7.17
C GLU A 124 -1.66 -12.32 -6.62
N GLU A 125 -1.59 -12.45 -5.30
CA GLU A 125 -1.22 -13.70 -4.63
C GLU A 125 -2.31 -14.78 -4.75
N LEU A 126 -3.60 -14.45 -4.72
CA LEU A 126 -4.68 -15.42 -5.01
C LEU A 126 -4.59 -15.99 -6.45
N ARG A 127 -3.88 -15.31 -7.35
CA ARG A 127 -3.66 -15.75 -8.74
C ARG A 127 -2.32 -16.47 -8.95
N ALA A 128 -1.56 -16.71 -7.87
CA ALA A 128 -0.17 -17.17 -7.90
C ALA A 128 0.06 -18.57 -8.51
N TYR A 129 -0.99 -19.33 -8.86
CA TYR A 129 -0.87 -20.50 -9.74
C TYR A 129 -0.26 -20.12 -11.11
N ARG A 130 -0.34 -18.84 -11.51
CA ARG A 130 0.35 -18.26 -12.67
C ARG A 130 1.57 -17.46 -12.22
N ILE A 131 2.62 -18.16 -11.78
CA ILE A 131 3.93 -17.65 -11.29
C ILE A 131 4.56 -16.54 -12.16
N ARG A 132 4.12 -16.35 -13.42
CA ARG A 132 4.75 -15.47 -14.40
C ARG A 132 4.43 -13.98 -14.27
N TYR A 133 3.50 -13.57 -13.40
CA TYR A 133 3.03 -12.17 -13.36
C TYR A 133 3.08 -11.58 -11.96
N ARG A 134 4.25 -11.09 -11.57
CA ARG A 134 4.40 -10.22 -10.40
C ARG A 134 4.63 -8.77 -10.79
N SER A 135 3.89 -7.84 -10.18
CA SER A 135 4.10 -6.41 -10.40
C SER A 135 5.43 -5.96 -9.79
N LYS A 136 6.26 -5.26 -10.57
CA LYS A 136 7.54 -4.72 -10.09
C LYS A 136 7.28 -3.56 -9.13
N VAL A 137 6.27 -2.75 -9.43
CA VAL A 137 5.86 -1.63 -8.58
C VAL A 137 5.36 -2.13 -7.22
N LEU A 138 4.50 -3.16 -7.19
CA LEU A 138 4.03 -3.72 -5.91
C LEU A 138 5.17 -4.33 -5.09
N SER A 139 6.09 -5.05 -5.75
CA SER A 139 7.25 -5.63 -5.07
C SER A 139 8.12 -4.55 -4.42
N ARG A 140 8.35 -3.44 -5.14
CA ARG A 140 9.09 -2.27 -4.61
C ARG A 140 8.34 -1.56 -3.49
N TRP A 141 7.02 -1.40 -3.64
CA TRP A 141 6.17 -0.82 -2.61
C TRP A 141 6.24 -1.63 -1.31
N LEU A 142 6.09 -2.97 -1.39
CA LEU A 142 6.24 -3.88 -0.24
C LEU A 142 7.60 -3.75 0.42
N ALA A 143 8.68 -3.77 -0.37
CA ALA A 143 10.04 -3.62 0.15
C ALA A 143 10.26 -2.27 0.87
N GLY A 144 9.47 -1.23 0.55
CA GLY A 144 9.53 0.05 1.25
C GLY A 144 8.79 0.11 2.59
N LEU A 145 7.92 -0.87 2.91
CA LEU A 145 7.05 -0.80 4.09
C LEU A 145 7.81 -0.89 5.42
N PRO A 146 8.81 -1.78 5.61
CA PRO A 146 9.56 -1.84 6.88
C PRO A 146 10.21 -0.51 7.25
N LEU A 147 10.84 0.15 6.27
CA LEU A 147 11.45 1.47 6.46
C LEU A 147 10.40 2.54 6.80
N GLN A 148 9.23 2.49 6.17
CA GLN A 148 8.14 3.41 6.52
C GLN A 148 7.65 3.21 7.95
N LEU A 149 7.52 1.95 8.37
CA LEU A 149 7.10 1.60 9.73
C LEU A 149 8.09 2.14 10.78
N ALA A 150 9.40 1.98 10.54
CA ALA A 150 10.45 2.51 11.40
C ALA A 150 10.37 4.04 11.54
N HIS A 151 10.07 4.76 10.45
CA HIS A 151 9.93 6.22 10.48
C HIS A 151 8.59 6.72 11.07
N LEU A 152 7.53 5.91 11.01
CA LEU A 152 6.20 6.28 11.49
C LEU A 152 6.09 6.17 13.02
N GLY A 153 6.52 5.06 13.62
CA GLY A 153 6.48 4.87 15.07
C GLY A 153 5.11 5.22 15.70
N SER A 154 5.09 6.03 16.76
CA SER A 154 3.87 6.56 17.44
C SER A 154 3.17 7.67 16.68
N ARG A 155 3.79 8.25 15.64
CA ARG A 155 3.21 9.43 14.97
C ARG A 155 1.83 9.14 14.39
N ASN A 156 1.57 7.87 14.06
CA ASN A 156 0.24 7.41 13.67
C ASN A 156 0.09 5.89 13.96
N PRO A 157 -0.41 5.51 15.14
CA PRO A 157 -0.54 4.10 15.54
C PRO A 157 -1.46 3.29 14.60
N GLU A 158 -2.51 3.91 14.05
CA GLU A 158 -3.46 3.24 13.15
C GLU A 158 -2.82 2.87 11.81
N LEU A 159 -2.01 3.77 11.24
CA LEU A 159 -1.24 3.50 10.03
C LEU A 159 -0.13 2.49 10.30
N SER A 160 0.56 2.60 11.44
CA SER A 160 1.60 1.65 11.83
C SER A 160 1.03 0.23 11.98
N THR A 161 -0.16 0.09 12.58
CA THR A 161 -0.85 -1.21 12.68
C THR A 161 -1.17 -1.78 11.30
N GLN A 162 -1.74 -0.98 10.40
CA GLN A 162 -2.02 -1.42 9.03
C GLN A 162 -0.75 -1.84 8.26
N LEU A 163 0.36 -1.14 8.47
CA LEU A 163 1.65 -1.51 7.88
C LEU A 163 2.13 -2.86 8.42
N ILE A 164 2.04 -3.07 9.73
CA ILE A 164 2.43 -4.32 10.38
C ILE A 164 1.61 -5.49 9.84
N ASP A 165 0.30 -5.35 9.69
CA ASP A 165 -0.57 -6.40 9.14
C ASP A 165 -0.16 -6.81 7.72
N ILE A 166 0.17 -5.82 6.87
CA ILE A 166 0.61 -6.07 5.49
C ILE A 166 1.99 -6.74 5.48
N ILE A 167 2.94 -6.24 6.28
CA ILE A 167 4.29 -6.80 6.39
C ILE A 167 4.19 -8.24 6.91
N HIS A 168 3.39 -8.50 7.94
CA HIS A 168 3.19 -9.82 8.50
C HIS A 168 2.60 -10.79 7.48
N THR A 169 1.54 -10.38 6.77
CA THR A 169 0.92 -11.19 5.71
C THR A 169 1.92 -11.53 4.60
N ALA A 170 2.77 -10.59 4.21
CA ALA A 170 3.75 -10.80 3.15
C ALA A 170 5.00 -11.58 3.64
N ALA A 171 5.38 -11.45 4.91
CA ALA A 171 6.44 -12.22 5.56
C ALA A 171 6.04 -13.69 5.73
N ALA A 172 4.80 -13.96 6.17
CA ALA A 172 4.23 -15.30 6.25
C ALA A 172 4.20 -16.03 4.88
N ARG A 173 4.26 -15.27 3.78
CA ARG A 173 4.35 -15.78 2.40
C ARG A 173 5.77 -15.83 1.86
N ALA A 174 6.79 -15.62 2.70
CA ALA A 174 8.20 -15.63 2.34
C ALA A 174 8.59 -14.69 1.18
N ASN A 175 8.01 -13.47 1.12
CA ASN A 175 8.38 -12.49 0.11
C ASN A 175 9.85 -12.04 0.29
N LYS A 176 10.73 -12.46 -0.63
CA LYS A 176 12.19 -12.27 -0.51
C LYS A 176 12.62 -10.81 -0.38
N GLU A 177 12.07 -9.92 -1.21
CA GLU A 177 12.45 -8.50 -1.22
C GLU A 177 12.01 -7.80 0.08
N LEU A 178 10.81 -8.12 0.56
CA LEU A 178 10.32 -7.64 1.85
C LEU A 178 11.21 -8.14 3.00
N LEU A 179 11.51 -9.44 3.06
CA LEU A 179 12.31 -10.02 4.14
C LEU A 179 13.72 -9.44 4.19
N LYS A 180 14.33 -9.18 3.02
CA LYS A 180 15.62 -8.49 2.93
C LYS A 180 15.53 -7.06 3.47
N SER A 181 14.49 -6.32 3.11
CA SER A 181 14.27 -4.96 3.62
C SER A 181 14.00 -4.94 5.14
N LEU A 182 13.21 -5.90 5.61
CA LEU A 182 12.92 -6.10 7.04
C LEU A 182 14.19 -6.39 7.82
N GLN A 183 15.09 -7.23 7.30
CA GLN A 183 16.40 -7.50 7.91
C GLN A 183 17.23 -6.22 8.10
N VAL A 184 17.29 -5.37 7.07
CA VAL A 184 18.07 -4.12 7.12
C VAL A 184 17.47 -3.13 8.13
N THR A 185 16.14 -3.11 8.24
CA THR A 185 15.43 -2.15 9.10
C THR A 185 15.21 -2.69 10.53
N ALA A 186 15.45 -3.98 10.77
CA ALA A 186 15.17 -4.65 12.05
C ALA A 186 15.77 -3.90 13.25
N LEU A 187 17.03 -3.47 13.16
CA LEU A 187 17.68 -2.76 14.26
C LEU A 187 16.95 -1.48 14.66
N GLN A 188 16.37 -0.74 13.69
CA GLN A 188 15.59 0.47 13.95
C GLN A 188 14.22 0.15 14.55
N ILE A 189 13.55 -0.89 14.05
CA ILE A 189 12.22 -1.31 14.53
C ILE A 189 12.29 -1.78 15.99
N TYR A 190 13.33 -2.52 16.35
CA TYR A 190 13.52 -3.09 17.69
C TYR A 190 14.47 -2.27 18.56
N ASP A 191 14.63 -0.97 18.29
CA ASP A 191 15.42 -0.10 19.17
C ASP A 191 14.76 0.03 20.56
N PRO A 192 15.47 -0.23 21.68
CA PRO A 192 14.89 -0.20 23.03
C PRO A 192 14.44 1.17 23.54
N GLN A 193 14.89 2.26 22.88
CA GLN A 193 14.56 3.62 23.27
C GLN A 193 13.45 4.19 22.41
N GLU A 194 13.63 4.11 21.08
CA GLU A 194 12.76 4.81 20.11
C GLU A 194 12.13 3.87 19.08
N GLY A 195 12.39 2.57 19.17
CA GLY A 195 11.95 1.59 18.18
C GLY A 195 10.43 1.48 18.13
N THR A 196 9.91 1.16 16.95
CA THR A 196 8.47 0.96 16.73
C THR A 196 7.88 -0.07 17.68
N VAL A 197 8.66 -1.08 18.09
CA VAL A 197 8.23 -2.09 19.07
C VAL A 197 7.95 -1.52 20.46
N VAL A 198 8.64 -0.46 20.86
CA VAL A 198 8.47 0.13 22.20
C VAL A 198 7.29 1.10 22.23
N VAL A 199 7.00 1.69 21.09
CA VAL A 199 6.17 2.88 20.96
C VAL A 199 4.71 2.54 20.58
N LEU A 200 4.46 1.33 20.08
CA LEU A 200 3.13 0.87 19.67
C LEU A 200 2.37 0.08 20.76
N PRO A 201 1.03 -0.02 20.66
CA PRO A 201 0.21 -0.82 21.58
C PRO A 201 0.55 -2.32 21.58
N ALA A 202 0.18 -3.01 22.65
CA ALA A 202 0.51 -4.42 22.90
C ALA A 202 0.14 -5.38 21.73
N GLU A 203 -0.99 -5.15 21.06
CA GLU A 203 -1.41 -5.96 19.90
C GLU A 203 -0.42 -5.84 18.73
N SER A 204 0.00 -4.61 18.41
CA SER A 204 1.01 -4.37 17.38
C SER A 204 2.39 -4.90 17.80
N GLN A 205 2.72 -4.80 19.09
CA GLN A 205 3.96 -5.37 19.63
C GLN A 205 4.01 -6.89 19.46
N GLN A 206 2.89 -7.58 19.63
CA GLN A 206 2.81 -9.02 19.41
C GLN A 206 3.14 -9.39 17.97
N LEU A 207 2.52 -8.72 16.99
CA LEU A 207 2.80 -8.95 15.58
C LEU A 207 4.26 -8.61 15.22
N LEU A 208 4.83 -7.56 15.81
CA LEU A 208 6.25 -7.24 15.67
C LEU A 208 7.13 -8.35 16.23
N VAL A 209 6.88 -8.86 17.44
CA VAL A 209 7.63 -10.00 18.00
C VAL A 209 7.53 -11.23 17.10
N GLN A 210 6.34 -11.51 16.54
CA GLN A 210 6.16 -12.60 15.57
C GLN A 210 6.96 -12.40 14.28
N LEU A 211 7.17 -11.16 13.82
CA LEU A 211 7.99 -10.89 12.64
C LEU A 211 9.45 -11.34 12.80
N VAL A 212 9.96 -11.44 14.03
CA VAL A 212 11.31 -11.98 14.30
C VAL A 212 11.46 -13.42 13.79
N TYR A 213 10.37 -14.19 13.78
CA TYR A 213 10.37 -15.55 13.25
C TYR A 213 10.74 -15.59 11.75
N PHE A 214 10.28 -14.62 10.97
CA PHE A 214 10.46 -14.57 9.51
C PHE A 214 11.78 -13.95 9.06
N LEU A 215 12.53 -13.29 9.95
CA LEU A 215 13.79 -12.61 9.58
C LEU A 215 14.79 -13.60 8.98
N PRO A 216 15.46 -13.33 7.85
CA PRO A 216 16.45 -14.25 7.30
C PRO A 216 17.59 -14.65 8.26
N SER A 217 18.05 -13.71 9.10
CA SER A 217 19.09 -13.96 10.10
C SER A 217 18.86 -13.16 11.38
N LEU A 218 19.41 -13.65 12.49
CA LEU A 218 19.33 -12.99 13.79
C LEU A 218 20.74 -12.57 14.24
N PRO A 219 21.21 -11.37 13.84
CA PRO A 219 22.52 -10.88 14.24
C PRO A 219 22.56 -10.62 15.75
N ALA A 220 23.75 -10.76 16.35
CA ALA A 220 23.96 -10.56 17.79
C ALA A 220 23.48 -9.18 18.28
N ASP A 221 23.66 -8.13 17.46
CA ASP A 221 23.18 -6.78 17.77
C ASP A 221 21.65 -6.70 17.92
N LEU A 222 20.92 -7.45 17.08
CA LEU A 222 19.46 -7.51 17.17
C LEU A 222 19.02 -8.24 18.44
N LEU A 223 19.66 -9.37 18.76
CA LEU A 223 19.38 -10.12 20.00
C LEU A 223 19.69 -9.27 21.25
N SER A 224 20.78 -8.50 21.23
CA SER A 224 21.14 -7.57 22.29
C SER A 224 20.06 -6.49 22.49
N ARG A 225 19.55 -5.90 21.39
CA ARG A 225 18.44 -4.93 21.45
C ARG A 225 17.16 -5.56 22.00
N LEU A 226 16.78 -6.73 21.52
CA LEU A 226 15.60 -7.44 22.00
C LEU A 226 15.71 -7.81 23.49
N SER A 227 16.88 -8.27 23.93
CA SER A 227 17.18 -8.52 25.34
C SER A 227 17.02 -7.26 26.19
N ARG A 228 17.56 -6.13 25.72
CA ARG A 228 17.38 -4.82 26.37
C ARG A 228 15.91 -4.39 26.42
N CYS A 229 15.12 -4.63 25.37
CA CYS A 229 13.67 -4.37 25.39
C CYS A 229 12.96 -5.15 26.50
N CYS A 230 13.35 -6.41 26.74
CA CYS A 230 12.82 -7.23 27.83
C CYS A 230 13.27 -6.71 29.21
N ILE A 231 14.58 -6.47 29.39
CA ILE A 231 15.16 -6.02 30.68
C ILE A 231 14.61 -4.65 31.10
N MET A 232 14.41 -3.75 30.14
CA MET A 232 13.87 -2.41 30.38
C MET A 232 12.34 -2.40 30.56
N GLY A 233 11.68 -3.56 30.55
CA GLY A 233 10.22 -3.67 30.70
C GLY A 233 9.43 -3.06 29.54
N ARG A 234 10.05 -2.89 28.36
CA ARG A 234 9.37 -2.38 27.16
C ARG A 234 8.47 -3.44 26.50
N LEU A 235 8.80 -4.71 26.72
CA LEU A 235 7.99 -5.86 26.35
C LEU A 235 7.38 -6.47 27.61
N SER A 236 6.10 -6.86 27.53
CA SER A 236 5.46 -7.60 28.61
C SER A 236 6.10 -8.98 28.79
N ALA A 237 5.93 -9.58 29.97
CA ALA A 237 6.44 -10.93 30.25
C ALA A 237 5.92 -11.97 29.24
N ASN A 238 4.67 -11.85 28.80
CA ASN A 238 4.09 -12.74 27.78
C ASN A 238 4.77 -12.59 26.42
N LEU A 239 5.08 -11.35 26.01
CA LEU A 239 5.80 -11.09 24.75
C LEU A 239 7.26 -11.56 24.82
N ALA A 240 7.91 -11.40 25.97
CA ALA A 240 9.24 -11.94 26.21
C ALA A 240 9.26 -13.48 26.12
N ALA A 241 8.28 -14.15 26.73
CA ALA A 241 8.13 -15.60 26.63
C ALA A 241 7.90 -16.06 25.18
N MET A 242 7.05 -15.35 24.43
CA MET A 242 6.84 -15.61 23.00
C MET A 242 8.13 -15.47 22.20
N LEU A 243 8.90 -14.40 22.44
CA LEU A 243 10.18 -14.19 21.78
C LEU A 243 11.16 -15.34 22.07
N ILE A 244 11.27 -15.77 23.32
CA ILE A 244 12.13 -16.90 23.70
C ILE A 244 11.68 -18.17 22.96
N GLY A 245 10.36 -18.41 22.88
CA GLY A 245 9.81 -19.53 22.11
C GLY A 245 10.18 -19.47 20.62
N ILE A 246 10.10 -18.28 20.00
CA ILE A 246 10.53 -18.06 18.61
C ILE A 246 12.02 -18.36 18.44
N LEU A 247 12.87 -17.89 19.36
CA LEU A 247 14.32 -18.14 19.30
C LEU A 247 14.68 -19.60 19.49
N HIS A 248 13.91 -20.35 20.28
CA HIS A 248 14.13 -21.78 20.49
C HIS A 248 13.72 -22.63 19.28
N MET A 249 12.69 -22.21 18.54
CA MET A 249 12.14 -22.94 17.39
C MET A 249 12.89 -22.70 16.07
N ARG A 250 13.78 -21.71 16.03
CA ARG A 250 14.57 -21.35 14.84
C ARG A 250 15.96 -21.97 14.87
#